data_AF-A0A924NVF9-F1
#
_entry.id   AF-A0A924NVF9-F1
#
_cell.length_a   1.000
_cell.length_b   1.000
_cell.length_c   1.000
_cell.angle_alpha   90.00
_cell.angle_beta   90.00
_cell.angle_gamma   90.00
#
_symmetry.space_group_name_H-M   'P 1'
#
loop_
_entity.id
_entity.type
_entity.pdbx_description
1 polymer ?
#
loop_
_entity_poly.entity_id
_entity_poly.type
_entity_poly.pdbx_seq_one_letter_code
_entity_poly.pdbx_strand_id
1 'polypeptide(L)' 'MTDAEKSLLQELLQQEETLQFSRFSNEIALHLGLGIVNAARQAGQSVLVDIRFGDLQLFQHAMEGCNPDNVDWVRR' A
#
# COMPACT_ATOMS: atom_id res chain seq x y z
N MET A 1 -13.62 -8.54 -23.20
CA MET A 1 -12.99 -9.13 -22.01
C MET A 1 -12.86 -10.63 -22.21
N THR A 2 -11.64 -11.15 -22.12
CA THR A 2 -11.33 -12.58 -22.14
C THR A 2 -11.77 -13.25 -20.83
N ASP A 3 -11.89 -14.57 -20.81
CA ASP A 3 -12.23 -15.29 -19.58
C ASP A 3 -11.11 -15.21 -18.52
N ALA A 4 -9.86 -15.06 -18.95
CA ALA A 4 -8.73 -14.79 -18.06
C ALA A 4 -8.85 -13.41 -17.39
N GLU A 5 -9.22 -12.37 -18.14
CA GLU A 5 -9.45 -11.02 -17.58
C GLU A 5 -10.60 -10.99 -16.58
N LYS A 6 -11.69 -11.73 -16.85
CA LYS A 6 -12.82 -11.86 -15.91
C LYS A 6 -12.40 -12.57 -14.62
N SER A 7 -11.61 -13.64 -14.72
CA SER A 7 -11.11 -14.37 -13.56
C SER A 7 -10.21 -13.51 -12.69
N LEU A 8 -9.28 -12.76 -13.30
CA LEU A 8 -8.40 -11.85 -12.58
C LEU A 8 -9.19 -10.73 -11.89
N LEU A 9 -10.18 -10.14 -12.56
CA LEU A 9 -11.04 -9.13 -11.95
C LEU A 9 -11.77 -9.69 -10.73
N GLN A 10 -12.29 -10.91 -10.82
CA GLN A 10 -13.00 -11.54 -9.72
C GLN A 10 -12.08 -11.83 -8.52
N GLU A 11 -10.84 -12.22 -8.77
CA GLU A 11 -9.82 -12.39 -7.73
C GLU A 11 -9.49 -11.06 -7.04
N LEU A 12 -9.26 -10.00 -7.81
CA LEU A 12 -8.97 -8.66 -7.27
C LEU A 12 -10.11 -8.15 -6.40
N LEU A 13 -11.36 -8.27 -6.87
CA LEU A 13 -12.54 -7.89 -6.08
C LEU A 13 -12.63 -8.67 -4.77
N GLN A 14 -12.37 -9.98 -4.80
CA GLN A 14 -12.38 -10.79 -3.58
C GLN A 14 -11.28 -10.38 -2.60
N GLN A 15 -10.09 -10.06 -3.11
CA GLN A 15 -9.00 -9.55 -2.28
C GLN A 15 -9.36 -8.20 -1.66
N GLU A 16 -9.92 -7.27 -2.43
CA GLU A 16 -10.37 -5.96 -1.93
C GLU A 16 -11.47 -6.07 -0.86
N GLU A 17 -12.38 -7.03 -0.98
CA GLU A 17 -13.41 -7.32 0.04
C GLU A 17 -12.82 -7.89 1.33
N THR A 18 -11.77 -8.71 1.22
CA THR A 18 -11.16 -9.38 2.38
C THR A 18 -10.13 -8.50 3.10
N LEU A 19 -9.44 -7.62 2.36
CA LEU A 19 -8.40 -6.72 2.88
C LEU A 19 -8.99 -5.41 3.44
N GLN A 20 -10.04 -5.54 4.25
CA GLN A 20 -10.73 -4.41 4.88
C GLN A 20 -10.54 -4.45 6.40
N PHE A 21 -10.23 -3.28 6.98
CA PHE A 21 -10.22 -3.12 8.43
C PHE A 21 -11.62 -2.77 8.93
N SER A 22 -12.12 -3.47 9.96
CA SER A 22 -13.40 -3.12 10.62
C SER A 22 -13.35 -1.79 11.35
N ARG A 23 -12.14 -1.34 11.75
CA ARG A 23 -11.85 -0.01 12.27
C ARG A 23 -10.44 0.38 11.86
N PHE A 24 -10.26 1.63 11.45
CA PHE A 24 -8.95 2.19 11.12
C PHE A 24 -8.61 3.35 12.04
N SER A 25 -7.40 3.36 12.61
CA SER A 25 -6.91 4.42 13.50
C SER A 25 -5.50 4.82 13.10
N ASN A 26 -5.05 5.99 13.54
CA ASN A 26 -3.70 6.47 13.24
C ASN A 26 -2.62 5.51 13.76
N GLU A 27 -2.87 4.83 14.90
CA GLU A 27 -1.97 3.80 15.44
C GLU A 27 -1.88 2.58 14.51
N ILE A 28 -3.02 2.16 13.94
CA ILE A 28 -3.06 1.09 12.94
C ILE A 28 -2.27 1.51 11.69
N ALA A 29 -2.41 2.76 11.23
CA ALA A 29 -1.64 3.26 10.10
C ALA A 29 -0.13 3.21 10.35
N LEU A 30 0.32 3.59 11.55
CA LEU A 30 1.72 3.52 11.94
C LEU A 30 2.25 2.07 11.92
N HIS A 31 1.55 1.16 12.59
CA HIS A 31 1.97 -0.25 12.65
C HIS A 31 1.93 -0.93 11.29
N LEU A 32 0.90 -0.65 10.49
CA LEU A 32 0.77 -1.17 9.12
C LEU A 32 1.93 -0.67 8.25
N GLY A 33 2.21 0.63 8.27
CA GLY A 33 3.30 1.23 7.52
C GLY A 33 4.65 0.61 7.88
N LEU A 34 4.95 0.47 9.17
CA LEU A 34 6.18 -0.18 9.64
C LEU A 34 6.24 -1.67 9.23
N GLY A 35 5.11 -2.38 9.29
CA GLY A 35 5.00 -3.77 8.84
C GLY A 35 5.38 -3.94 7.37
N ILE A 36 4.84 -3.08 6.49
CA ILE A 36 5.15 -3.09 5.06
C ILE A 36 6.63 -2.79 4.81
N VAL A 37 7.19 -1.77 5.47
CA VAL A 37 8.61 -1.41 5.35
C VAL A 37 9.51 -2.57 5.77
N ASN A 38 9.16 -3.25 6.87
CA ASN A 38 9.92 -4.41 7.34
C ASN A 38 9.82 -5.60 6.37
N ALA A 39 8.65 -5.84 5.78
CA ALA A 39 8.47 -6.88 4.77
C ALA A 39 9.29 -6.60 3.50
N ALA A 40 9.26 -5.37 3.00
CA ALA A 40 10.06 -4.94 1.85
C ALA A 40 11.56 -5.07 2.12
N ARG A 41 12.00 -4.69 3.32
CA ARG A 41 13.40 -4.87 3.75
C ARG A 41 13.82 -6.34 3.75
N GLN A 42 12.97 -7.24 4.28
CA GLN A 42 13.23 -8.68 4.27
C GLN A 42 13.28 -9.25 2.84
N ALA A 43 12.50 -8.68 1.93
CA ALA A 43 12.52 -9.04 0.50
C ALA A 43 13.68 -8.39 -0.28
N GLY A 44 14.51 -7.55 0.35
CA GLY A 44 15.60 -6.84 -0.34
C GLY A 44 15.13 -5.77 -1.33
N GLN A 45 13.91 -5.25 -1.14
CA GLN A 45 13.31 -4.23 -2.00
C GLN A 45 13.31 -2.86 -1.33
N SER A 46 13.46 -1.80 -2.14
CA SER A 46 13.28 -0.41 -1.69
C SER A 46 11.91 0.08 -2.15
N VAL A 47 11.06 0.50 -1.21
CA VAL A 47 9.69 0.95 -1.47
C VAL A 47 9.41 2.31 -0.84
N LEU A 48 8.47 3.03 -1.45
CA LEU A 48 7.82 4.18 -0.83
C LEU A 48 6.42 3.76 -0.38
N VAL A 49 6.15 3.91 0.91
CA VAL A 49 4.86 3.57 1.52
C VAL A 49 4.16 4.86 1.92
N ASP A 50 2.90 5.01 1.53
CA ASP A 50 2.04 6.13 1.89
C ASP A 50 0.66 5.60 2.31
N ILE A 51 0.16 6.07 3.45
CA ILE A 51 -1.15 5.71 3.99
C ILE A 51 -1.89 7.01 4.28
N ARG A 52 -3.04 7.20 3.61
CA ARG A 52 -3.87 8.40 3.71
C ARG A 52 -5.29 8.07 4.16
N PHE A 53 -5.92 9.03 4.82
CA PHE A 53 -7.34 9.03 5.11
C PHE A 53 -7.95 10.33 4.60
N GLY A 54 -8.62 10.27 3.44
CA GLY A 54 -8.94 11.46 2.66
C GLY A 54 -7.65 12.22 2.32
N ASP A 55 -7.62 13.52 2.62
CA ASP A 55 -6.44 14.38 2.38
C ASP A 55 -5.36 14.27 3.48
N LEU A 56 -5.63 13.54 4.57
CA LEU A 56 -4.71 13.43 5.70
C LEU A 56 -3.70 12.30 5.49
N GLN A 57 -2.41 12.65 5.40
CA GLN A 57 -1.32 11.69 5.39
C GLN A 57 -1.03 11.16 6.79
N LEU A 58 -1.35 9.90 7.04
CA LEU A 58 -1.21 9.25 8.35
C LEU A 58 0.16 8.59 8.53
N PHE A 59 0.75 8.09 7.44
CA PHE A 59 2.10 7.53 7.43
C PHE A 59 2.73 7.74 6.05
N GLN A 60 4.02 8.07 6.03
CA GLN A 60 4.81 8.02 4.81
C GLN A 60 6.25 7.64 5.14
N HIS A 61 6.81 6.72 4.38
CA HIS A 61 8.21 6.34 4.49
C HIS A 61 8.78 6.03 3.11
N ALA A 62 9.87 6.72 2.76
CA ALA A 62 10.68 6.41 1.60
C ALA A 62 11.93 5.67 2.07
N MET A 63 12.12 4.44 1.62
CA MET A 63 13.34 3.68 1.91
C MET A 63 14.53 4.25 1.12
N GLU A 64 15.74 3.94 1.59
CA GLU A 64 16.97 4.30 0.88
C GLU A 64 16.96 3.67 -0.52
N GLY A 65 17.17 4.49 -1.54
CA GLY A 65 17.06 4.10 -2.95
C GLY A 65 15.76 4.57 -3.62
N CYS A 66 14.77 5.06 -2.87
CA CYS A 66 13.64 5.77 -3.47
C CYS A 66 14.06 7.16 -3.97
N ASN A 67 13.55 7.54 -5.15
CA ASN A 67 13.83 8.84 -5.79
C ASN A 67 12.58 9.76 -5.78
N PRO A 68 12.70 11.03 -6.18
CA PRO A 68 11.57 11.97 -6.24
C PRO A 68 10.43 11.49 -7.15
N ASP A 69 10.72 10.76 -8.22
CA ASP A 69 9.69 10.21 -9.10
C ASP A 69 8.74 9.29 -8.33
N ASN A 70 9.24 8.47 -7.40
CA ASN A 70 8.40 7.61 -6.56
C ASN A 70 7.43 8.42 -5.68
N VAL A 71 7.84 9.60 -5.24
CA VAL A 71 6.99 10.51 -4.44
C VAL A 71 5.88 11.09 -5.32
N ASP A 72 6.22 11.49 -6.56
CA ASP A 72 5.27 12.06 -7.51
C ASP A 72 4.25 11.01 -8.00
N TRP A 73 4.68 9.76 -8.20
CA TRP A 73 3.78 8.65 -8.53
C TRP A 73 2.73 8.41 -7.43
N VAL A 74 3.09 8.53 -6.16
CA VAL A 74 2.17 8.34 -5.02
C VAL A 74 1.20 9.51 -4.82
N ARG A 75 1.37 10.62 -5.53
CA ARG A 75 0.45 11.76 -5.51
C ARG A 75 -0.55 11.77 -6.66
N ARG A 76 -0.40 10.90 -7.67
CA ARG A 76 -1.30 10.79 -8.84
C ARG A 76 -2.45 9.84 -8.57
#